data_AF-A0A8H3L4X3-F1
#
_entry.id   AF-A0A8H3L4X3-F1
#
_cell.length_a   1.000
_cell.length_b   1.000
_cell.length_c   1.000
_cell.angle_alpha   90.00
_cell.angle_beta   90.00
_cell.angle_gamma   90.00
#
_symmetry.space_group_name_H-M   'P 1'
#
loop_
_entity.id
_entity.type
_entity.pdbx_description
1 polymer ?
#
loop_
_entity_poly.entity_id
_entity_poly.type
_entity_poly.pdbx_seq_one_letter_code
_entity_poly.pdbx_strand_id
1 'polypeptide(L)'
;MMANWIDGCIDKWDNKNQDWKRYNENMVIILQNLTNFTLEYINKAIKIKYYGITQDPQTKNYMLVLSNECEKCNYTCNAMHFRENFENWTSGDNDIDNFIQDTQLSAHYNKEALEWLSYDSFYDIRCIAENDENNILYRANWIDGYIVNWNKENQNWERDNQDMIVTLKILNDPNVVTLEFTNEIKRDYEFYGITQDPQTKNYMMVFNIKCKKCNCICNAMHFQQNFVSWTSGSDHIDKLIRDTQLSVHDNYDVYKNVLEWIPYNRFDNINYVIENKIFEANWVDGYINKWNKYDQSWKRNNQNMLIILKILNDPKNIKLEFTNEINRLYGITQDPKTKYYMLVLNDICKKCNCICNAIHFQQNFGSWTKWIPYDRFNNIKHFELLGTYKANWIDGNINYWNYGIQHWERFNKYMNVILKNLNDSKNIATEYKYEAESGYEFCGITQEP
;
A
#
# COMPACT_ATOMS: atom_id res chain seq x y z
N MET A 1 21.11 33.12 -21.32
CA MET A 1 21.81 32.39 -22.41
C MET A 1 23.19 31.94 -21.93
N MET A 2 23.62 30.70 -22.22
CA MET A 2 25.00 30.26 -21.94
C MET A 2 25.98 30.82 -22.99
N ALA A 3 27.18 31.21 -22.54
CA ALA A 3 28.24 31.72 -23.40
C ALA A 3 29.62 31.23 -22.93
N ASN A 4 30.58 31.16 -23.85
CA ASN A 4 31.97 30.90 -23.50
C ASN A 4 32.71 32.24 -23.32
N TRP A 5 33.24 32.50 -22.12
CA TRP A 5 34.05 33.67 -21.84
C TRP A 5 35.53 33.35 -22.04
N ILE A 6 36.07 33.82 -23.16
CA ILE A 6 37.44 33.54 -23.61
C ILE A 6 38.50 34.06 -22.64
N ASP A 7 38.35 35.28 -22.11
CA ASP A 7 39.39 35.92 -21.30
C ASP A 7 39.44 35.41 -19.86
N GLY A 8 38.32 34.89 -19.35
CA GLY A 8 38.21 34.48 -17.95
C GLY A 8 38.26 35.65 -16.94
N CYS A 9 38.32 35.26 -15.67
CA CYS A 9 38.24 36.18 -14.53
C CYS A 9 39.55 36.93 -14.29
N ILE A 10 39.49 38.18 -13.83
CA ILE A 10 40.67 38.93 -13.39
C ILE A 10 41.20 38.34 -12.07
N ASP A 11 42.50 38.01 -12.01
CA ASP A 11 43.22 37.55 -10.81
C ASP A 11 43.93 38.72 -10.13
N LYS A 12 44.99 39.23 -10.77
CA LYS A 12 45.87 40.27 -10.19
C LYS A 12 46.59 41.06 -11.27
N TRP A 13 47.04 42.25 -10.89
CA TRP A 13 47.86 43.09 -11.77
C TRP A 13 49.27 42.52 -11.93
N ASP A 14 49.75 42.39 -13.17
CA ASP A 14 51.14 42.03 -13.48
C ASP A 14 51.96 43.30 -13.77
N ASN A 15 52.71 43.75 -12.76
CA ASN A 15 53.62 44.89 -12.88
C ASN A 15 54.65 44.75 -14.01
N LYS A 16 55.02 43.52 -14.41
CA LYS A 16 56.01 43.31 -15.48
C LYS A 16 55.42 43.57 -16.86
N ASN A 17 54.19 43.10 -17.08
CA ASN A 17 53.53 43.20 -18.38
C ASN A 17 52.60 44.42 -18.48
N GLN A 18 52.40 45.15 -17.37
CA GLN A 18 51.47 46.29 -17.28
C GLN A 18 50.04 45.90 -17.71
N ASP A 19 49.60 44.71 -17.32
CA ASP A 19 48.30 44.15 -17.68
C ASP A 19 47.72 43.29 -16.54
N TRP A 20 46.42 43.04 -16.57
CA TRP A 20 45.73 42.17 -15.63
C TRP A 20 45.94 40.71 -15.99
N LYS A 21 46.52 39.92 -15.08
CA LYS A 21 46.47 38.46 -15.18
C LYS A 21 45.04 37.99 -14.99
N ARG A 22 44.67 37.04 -15.83
CA ARG A 22 43.38 36.37 -15.79
C ARG A 22 43.55 34.88 -15.49
N TYR A 23 42.49 34.27 -15.02
CA TYR A 23 42.40 32.83 -14.73
C TYR A 23 41.06 32.29 -15.24
N ASN A 24 40.99 30.98 -15.44
CA ASN A 24 39.83 30.30 -16.02
C ASN A 24 39.45 30.83 -17.42
N GLU A 25 40.44 30.92 -18.31
CA GLU A 25 40.20 31.19 -19.74
C GLU A 25 39.27 30.13 -20.34
N ASN A 26 38.43 30.54 -21.29
CA ASN A 26 37.41 29.69 -21.91
C ASN A 26 36.41 29.05 -20.92
N MET A 27 35.96 29.82 -19.92
CA MET A 27 34.95 29.37 -18.96
C MET A 27 33.53 29.56 -19.47
N VAL A 28 32.65 28.61 -19.15
CA VAL A 28 31.21 28.72 -19.45
C VAL A 28 30.54 29.65 -18.43
N ILE A 29 29.80 30.64 -18.93
CA ILE A 29 29.06 31.64 -18.15
C ILE A 29 27.61 31.72 -18.61
N ILE A 30 26.78 32.32 -17.78
CA ILE A 30 25.39 32.65 -18.11
C ILE A 30 25.26 34.17 -18.26
N LEU A 31 24.73 34.59 -19.40
CA LEU A 31 24.35 35.98 -19.68
C LEU A 31 22.86 36.17 -19.42
N GLN A 32 22.53 37.08 -18.51
CA GLN A 32 21.15 37.43 -18.14
C GLN A 32 20.88 38.90 -18.46
N ASN A 33 19.85 39.19 -19.27
CA ASN A 33 19.49 40.56 -19.62
C ASN A 33 18.93 41.34 -18.41
N LEU A 34 19.41 42.58 -18.23
CA LEU A 34 19.04 43.47 -17.13
C LEU A 34 17.77 44.30 -17.40
N THR A 35 17.19 44.25 -18.60
CA THR A 35 16.01 45.07 -18.96
C THR A 35 14.70 44.64 -18.28
N ASN A 36 14.63 43.43 -17.70
CA ASN A 36 13.36 42.84 -17.24
C ASN A 36 13.23 42.59 -15.72
N PHE A 37 14.22 42.91 -14.87
CA PHE A 37 14.16 42.50 -13.45
C PHE A 37 14.85 43.47 -12.48
N THR A 38 14.29 43.62 -11.28
CA THR A 38 14.97 44.24 -10.14
C THR A 38 16.05 43.30 -9.58
N LEU A 39 17.16 43.86 -9.07
CA LEU A 39 18.28 43.12 -8.45
C LEU A 39 17.84 42.15 -7.34
N GLU A 40 16.66 42.40 -6.76
CA GLU A 40 16.00 41.61 -5.72
C GLU A 40 15.54 40.23 -6.22
N TYR A 41 15.10 40.13 -7.48
CA TYR A 41 14.70 38.86 -8.11
C TYR A 41 15.90 37.95 -8.43
N ILE A 42 17.07 38.54 -8.71
CA ILE A 42 18.31 37.81 -9.03
C ILE A 42 18.87 37.06 -7.81
N ASN A 43 18.60 37.56 -6.59
CA ASN A 43 19.30 37.13 -5.36
C ASN A 43 18.45 36.36 -4.35
N LYS A 44 17.18 36.03 -4.64
CA LYS A 44 16.29 35.58 -3.56
C LYS A 44 16.46 34.12 -3.11
N ALA A 45 17.00 33.22 -3.95
CA ALA A 45 17.11 31.79 -3.57
C ALA A 45 18.39 31.06 -4.02
N ILE A 46 18.92 31.30 -5.22
CA ILE A 46 20.21 30.71 -5.66
C ILE A 46 21.30 31.76 -5.50
N LYS A 47 22.13 31.62 -4.47
CA LYS A 47 23.39 32.37 -4.39
C LYS A 47 24.28 31.95 -5.57
N ILE A 48 24.56 32.89 -6.47
CA ILE A 48 25.35 32.67 -7.69
C ILE A 48 26.46 33.69 -7.72
N LYS A 49 27.67 33.24 -8.03
CA LYS A 49 28.81 34.12 -8.25
C LYS A 49 28.57 34.94 -9.51
N TYR A 50 28.57 36.27 -9.39
CA TYR A 50 28.58 37.18 -10.53
C TYR A 50 30.02 37.63 -10.81
N TYR A 51 30.34 37.79 -12.10
CA TYR A 51 31.67 38.19 -12.54
C TYR A 51 31.71 39.63 -13.08
N GLY A 52 30.56 40.17 -13.49
CA GLY A 52 30.47 41.54 -13.98
C GLY A 52 29.23 41.80 -14.83
N ILE A 53 29.26 42.88 -15.61
CA ILE A 53 28.22 43.27 -16.56
C ILE A 53 28.88 43.40 -17.94
N THR A 54 28.18 42.96 -18.97
CA THR A 54 28.54 43.16 -20.37
C THR A 54 27.42 43.91 -21.09
N GLN A 55 27.68 44.42 -22.28
CA GLN A 55 26.67 45.06 -23.13
C GLN A 55 26.65 44.37 -24.48
N ASP A 56 25.46 44.01 -24.96
CA ASP A 56 25.28 43.58 -26.34
C ASP A 56 25.54 44.76 -27.28
N PRO A 57 26.54 44.69 -28.17
CA PRO A 57 26.89 45.80 -29.05
C PRO A 57 25.79 46.14 -30.06
N GLN A 58 24.89 45.20 -30.39
CA GLN A 58 23.79 45.38 -31.34
C GLN A 58 22.57 45.97 -30.64
N THR A 59 22.06 45.31 -29.60
CA THR A 59 20.82 45.73 -28.92
C THR A 59 21.04 46.85 -27.90
N LYS A 60 22.30 47.11 -27.51
CA LYS A 60 22.70 48.03 -26.42
C LYS A 60 22.17 47.62 -25.04
N ASN A 61 21.60 46.43 -24.91
CA ASN A 61 21.13 45.89 -23.65
C ASN A 61 22.31 45.46 -22.79
N TYR A 62 22.25 45.79 -21.50
CA TYR A 62 23.22 45.32 -20.52
C TYR A 62 22.82 43.94 -20.01
N MET A 63 23.80 43.07 -19.82
CA MET A 63 23.63 41.71 -19.33
C MET A 63 24.56 41.47 -18.15
N LEU A 64 24.05 40.80 -17.12
CA LEU A 64 24.85 40.31 -16.01
C LEU A 64 25.60 39.04 -16.44
N VAL A 65 26.89 38.96 -16.09
CA VAL A 65 27.73 37.79 -16.30
C VAL A 65 27.75 36.95 -15.02
N LEU A 66 27.14 35.77 -15.09
CA LEU A 66 26.91 34.88 -13.96
C LEU A 66 27.67 33.56 -14.13
N SER A 67 28.03 32.95 -13.00
CA SER A 67 28.51 31.58 -12.95
C SER A 67 27.43 30.59 -13.37
N ASN A 68 27.86 29.52 -14.04
CA ASN A 68 27.06 28.32 -14.31
C ASN A 68 27.15 27.30 -13.15
N GLU A 69 27.73 27.69 -12.01
CA GLU A 69 27.78 26.92 -10.77
C GLU A 69 26.97 27.60 -9.66
N CYS A 70 26.32 26.77 -8.84
CA CYS A 70 25.58 27.22 -7.66
C CYS A 70 26.56 27.39 -6.49
N GLU A 71 26.53 28.53 -5.79
CA GLU A 71 27.44 28.81 -4.67
C GLU A 71 27.28 27.80 -3.52
N LYS A 72 26.06 27.33 -3.28
CA LYS A 72 25.78 26.34 -2.23
C LYS A 72 26.34 24.94 -2.57
N CYS A 73 26.34 24.58 -3.86
CA CYS A 73 26.70 23.25 -4.31
C CYS A 73 28.15 23.16 -4.82
N ASN A 74 28.73 24.27 -5.28
CA ASN A 74 30.00 24.31 -6.03
C ASN A 74 29.98 23.44 -7.30
N TYR A 75 28.81 23.26 -7.91
CA TYR A 75 28.60 22.62 -9.22
C TYR A 75 27.24 23.05 -9.79
N THR A 76 26.97 22.71 -11.05
CA THR A 76 25.65 22.91 -11.68
C THR A 76 24.64 21.92 -11.14
N CYS A 77 23.69 22.40 -10.34
CA CYS A 77 22.66 21.58 -9.66
C CYS A 77 21.26 21.77 -10.27
N ASN A 78 20.27 20.99 -9.80
CA ASN A 78 18.89 21.02 -10.33
C ASN A 78 18.29 22.43 -10.36
N ALA A 79 18.46 23.22 -9.30
CA ALA A 79 17.98 24.60 -9.22
C ALA A 79 18.48 25.47 -10.39
N MET A 80 19.71 25.24 -10.86
CA MET A 80 20.24 25.95 -12.03
C MET A 80 19.55 25.55 -13.32
N HIS A 81 19.32 24.25 -13.51
CA HIS A 81 18.61 23.71 -14.67
C HIS A 81 17.14 24.13 -14.71
N PHE A 82 16.47 24.23 -13.56
CA PHE A 82 15.12 24.78 -13.49
C PHE A 82 15.08 26.24 -13.92
N ARG A 83 15.98 27.07 -13.37
CA ARG A 83 16.07 28.49 -13.70
C ARG A 83 16.27 28.74 -15.20
N GLU A 84 17.08 27.91 -15.86
CA GLU A 84 17.30 27.99 -17.31
C GLU A 84 16.04 27.67 -18.13
N ASN A 85 15.06 26.99 -17.53
CA ASN A 85 13.86 26.49 -18.20
C ASN A 85 12.56 27.11 -17.65
N PHE A 86 12.58 28.22 -16.91
CA PHE A 86 11.37 28.82 -16.31
C PHE A 86 10.27 29.14 -17.31
N GLU A 87 10.64 29.54 -18.53
CA GLU A 87 9.68 29.80 -19.60
C GLU A 87 8.85 28.55 -19.98
N ASN A 88 9.35 27.35 -19.70
CA ASN A 88 8.66 26.09 -19.98
C ASN A 88 7.69 25.65 -18.87
N TRP A 89 7.67 26.34 -17.72
CA TRP A 89 6.87 25.96 -16.54
C TRP A 89 5.77 26.98 -16.22
N THR A 90 5.30 27.73 -17.22
CA THR A 90 4.29 28.77 -17.01
C THR A 90 2.87 28.23 -17.03
N SER A 91 2.10 28.63 -16.03
CA SER A 91 0.65 28.47 -15.93
C SER A 91 -0.12 29.61 -16.63
N GLY A 92 0.57 30.68 -17.00
CA GLY A 92 -0.04 31.94 -17.42
C GLY A 92 -0.47 32.85 -16.27
N ASP A 93 -0.28 32.42 -15.02
CA ASP A 93 -0.56 33.17 -13.79
C ASP A 93 0.75 33.44 -13.04
N ASN A 94 1.10 34.72 -12.92
CA ASN A 94 2.37 35.13 -12.35
C ASN A 94 2.54 34.70 -10.89
N ASP A 95 1.47 34.64 -10.10
CA ASP A 95 1.57 34.31 -8.68
C ASP A 95 1.85 32.81 -8.50
N ILE A 96 1.17 31.96 -9.28
CA ILE A 96 1.44 30.51 -9.34
C ILE A 96 2.84 30.23 -9.89
N ASP A 97 3.23 30.92 -10.97
CA ASP A 97 4.53 30.74 -11.60
C ASP A 97 5.66 31.13 -10.63
N ASN A 98 5.54 32.28 -9.96
CA ASN A 98 6.51 32.72 -8.97
C ASN A 98 6.60 31.73 -7.80
N PHE A 99 5.46 31.21 -7.32
CA PHE A 99 5.45 30.21 -6.26
C PHE A 99 6.18 28.91 -6.68
N ILE A 100 5.89 28.38 -7.87
CA ILE A 100 6.53 27.17 -8.40
C ILE A 100 8.04 27.42 -8.56
N GLN A 101 8.42 28.55 -9.16
CA GLN A 101 9.81 28.94 -9.36
C GLN A 101 10.57 29.07 -8.03
N ASP A 102 9.97 29.65 -6.98
CA ASP A 102 10.59 29.73 -5.65
C ASP A 102 10.93 28.34 -5.09
N THR A 103 10.06 27.35 -5.30
CA THR A 103 10.35 25.96 -4.90
C THR A 103 11.46 25.34 -5.75
N GLN A 104 11.48 25.61 -7.06
CA GLN A 104 12.48 25.11 -7.99
C GLN A 104 13.87 25.71 -7.75
N LEU A 105 13.96 27.00 -7.42
CA LEU A 105 15.22 27.66 -7.04
C LEU A 105 15.81 27.10 -5.74
N SER A 106 14.95 26.54 -4.88
CA SER A 106 15.36 25.90 -3.63
C SER A 106 15.72 24.42 -3.79
N ALA A 107 15.43 23.82 -4.96
CA ALA A 107 15.59 22.40 -5.24
C ALA A 107 16.99 22.08 -5.79
N HIS A 108 17.94 21.82 -4.89
CA HIS A 108 19.31 21.47 -5.28
C HIS A 108 19.47 19.97 -5.56
N TYR A 109 18.61 19.15 -4.97
CA TYR A 109 18.65 17.69 -5.03
C TYR A 109 17.36 17.13 -5.64
N ASN A 110 17.26 15.80 -5.64
CA ASN A 110 16.19 15.07 -6.28
C ASN A 110 14.87 15.23 -5.51
N LYS A 111 13.75 15.33 -6.23
CA LYS A 111 12.38 15.38 -5.68
C LYS A 111 12.10 16.55 -4.72
N GLU A 112 12.74 17.69 -4.91
CA GLU A 112 12.53 18.87 -4.03
C GLU A 112 11.59 19.93 -4.66
N ALA A 113 11.56 19.98 -6.00
CA ALA A 113 10.86 20.99 -6.79
C ALA A 113 9.39 20.62 -7.02
N LEU A 114 8.53 21.64 -7.04
CA LEU A 114 7.18 21.53 -7.57
C LEU A 114 7.17 21.83 -9.07
N GLU A 115 6.18 21.26 -9.74
CA GLU A 115 5.99 21.40 -11.18
C GLU A 115 4.68 22.11 -11.50
N TRP A 116 4.68 22.92 -12.56
CA TRP A 116 3.44 23.18 -13.29
C TRP A 116 3.14 21.94 -14.13
N LEU A 117 1.96 21.36 -13.93
CA LEU A 117 1.55 20.12 -14.55
C LEU A 117 0.42 20.40 -15.53
N SER A 118 0.65 20.09 -16.81
CA SER A 118 -0.40 20.19 -17.82
C SER A 118 -1.58 19.31 -17.41
N TYR A 119 -2.79 19.85 -17.50
CA TYR A 119 -4.00 19.08 -17.18
C TYR A 119 -4.17 17.87 -18.11
N ASP A 120 -3.69 17.98 -19.35
CA ASP A 120 -3.72 16.89 -20.33
C ASP A 120 -2.78 15.71 -19.98
N SER A 121 -1.88 15.89 -19.00
CA SER A 121 -1.04 14.80 -18.47
C SER A 121 -1.81 13.86 -17.52
N PHE A 122 -3.09 14.14 -17.25
CA PHE A 122 -3.93 13.33 -16.36
C PHE A 122 -5.07 12.64 -17.11
N TYR A 123 -5.36 11.39 -16.72
CA TYR A 123 -6.49 10.62 -17.23
C TYR A 123 -7.17 9.81 -16.12
N ASP A 124 -8.34 9.23 -16.44
CA ASP A 124 -9.21 8.53 -15.48
C ASP A 124 -9.52 9.36 -14.23
N ILE A 125 -9.72 10.67 -14.42
CA ILE A 125 -10.02 11.62 -13.35
C ILE A 125 -11.42 11.32 -12.82
N ARG A 126 -11.51 10.92 -11.55
CA ARG A 126 -12.78 10.59 -10.88
C ARG A 126 -12.85 11.21 -9.50
N CYS A 127 -14.01 11.77 -9.15
CA CYS A 127 -14.26 12.25 -7.79
C CYS A 127 -14.23 11.07 -6.81
N ILE A 128 -13.50 11.21 -5.71
CA ILE A 128 -13.35 10.21 -4.65
C ILE A 128 -13.84 10.70 -3.29
N ALA A 129 -13.95 12.01 -3.10
CA ALA A 129 -14.60 12.59 -1.93
C ALA A 129 -15.11 13.98 -2.27
N GLU A 130 -16.31 14.28 -1.78
CA GLU A 130 -16.93 15.60 -1.82
C GLU A 130 -17.59 15.80 -0.46
N ASN A 131 -17.36 16.95 0.17
CA ASN A 131 -17.99 17.31 1.43
C ASN A 131 -18.65 18.70 1.31
N ASP A 132 -19.49 19.03 2.28
CA ASP A 132 -20.26 20.28 2.29
C ASP A 132 -19.41 21.56 2.33
N GLU A 133 -18.09 21.46 2.53
CA GLU A 133 -17.13 22.56 2.54
C GLU A 133 -16.42 22.77 1.18
N ASN A 134 -16.95 22.21 0.09
CA ASN A 134 -16.34 22.22 -1.25
C ASN A 134 -14.91 21.63 -1.29
N ASN A 135 -14.56 20.74 -0.35
CA ASN A 135 -13.28 20.04 -0.39
C ASN A 135 -13.42 18.79 -1.27
N ILE A 136 -13.30 18.98 -2.58
CA ILE A 136 -13.41 17.92 -3.57
C ILE A 136 -12.04 17.30 -3.83
N LEU A 137 -11.95 15.99 -3.66
CA LEU A 137 -10.79 15.18 -4.00
C LEU A 137 -11.09 14.35 -5.23
N TYR A 138 -10.17 14.38 -6.19
CA TYR A 138 -10.19 13.50 -7.34
C TYR A 138 -9.02 12.54 -7.29
N ARG A 139 -9.21 11.34 -7.82
CA ARG A 139 -8.11 10.43 -8.17
C ARG A 139 -7.87 10.54 -9.66
N ALA A 140 -6.62 10.61 -10.07
CA ALA A 140 -6.21 10.60 -11.47
C ALA A 140 -4.98 9.70 -11.66
N ASN A 141 -4.75 9.24 -12.89
CA ASN A 141 -3.49 8.66 -13.31
C ASN A 141 -2.67 9.76 -13.98
N TRP A 142 -1.40 9.91 -13.61
CA TRP A 142 -0.48 10.91 -14.15
C TRP A 142 0.56 10.25 -15.06
N ILE A 143 0.55 10.62 -16.34
CA ILE A 143 1.35 9.98 -17.39
C ILE A 143 2.85 10.12 -17.11
N ASP A 144 3.30 11.34 -16.84
CA ASP A 144 4.73 11.66 -16.86
C ASP A 144 5.50 11.07 -15.66
N GLY A 145 4.85 10.97 -14.50
CA GLY A 145 5.51 10.70 -13.23
C GLY A 145 6.38 11.88 -12.75
N TYR A 146 6.95 11.78 -11.55
CA TYR A 146 7.70 12.89 -10.93
C TYR A 146 9.13 13.01 -11.46
N ILE A 147 9.66 14.23 -11.48
CA ILE A 147 11.08 14.50 -11.76
C ILE A 147 11.98 13.87 -10.68
N VAL A 148 13.02 13.16 -11.13
CA VAL A 148 14.08 12.64 -10.27
C VAL A 148 15.29 13.59 -10.28
N ASN A 149 15.93 13.77 -11.44
CA ASN A 149 17.15 14.56 -11.61
C ASN A 149 17.35 14.98 -13.07
N TRP A 150 18.26 15.92 -13.29
CA TRP A 150 18.67 16.30 -14.64
C TRP A 150 19.60 15.26 -15.26
N ASN A 151 19.30 14.80 -16.48
CA ASN A 151 20.19 13.95 -17.28
C ASN A 151 21.06 14.83 -18.19
N LYS A 152 22.38 14.79 -17.97
CA LYS A 152 23.35 15.59 -18.73
C LYS A 152 23.57 15.09 -20.17
N GLU A 153 23.34 13.82 -20.45
CA GLU A 153 23.51 13.25 -21.80
C GLU A 153 22.32 13.62 -22.69
N ASN A 154 21.10 13.49 -22.15
CA ASN A 154 19.86 13.77 -22.86
C ASN A 154 19.43 15.24 -22.80
N GLN A 155 20.07 16.05 -21.95
CA GLN A 155 19.71 17.45 -21.69
C GLN A 155 18.22 17.60 -21.36
N ASN A 156 17.71 16.69 -20.51
CA ASN A 156 16.31 16.67 -20.11
C ASN A 156 16.15 16.06 -18.70
N TRP A 157 14.99 16.27 -18.08
CA TRP A 157 14.65 15.72 -16.77
C TRP A 157 14.35 14.22 -16.85
N GLU A 158 14.99 13.43 -15.99
CA GLU A 158 14.62 12.04 -15.76
C GLU A 158 13.36 11.99 -14.90
N ARG A 159 12.42 11.11 -15.27
CA ARG A 159 11.17 10.88 -14.54
C ARG A 159 11.08 9.43 -14.06
N ASP A 160 10.39 9.23 -12.95
CA ASP A 160 10.11 7.90 -12.37
C ASP A 160 8.63 7.79 -12.00
N ASN A 161 8.16 6.55 -11.89
CA ASN A 161 6.75 6.21 -11.67
C ASN A 161 5.81 6.85 -12.71
N GLN A 162 6.07 6.61 -13.99
CA GLN A 162 5.11 6.89 -15.06
C GLN A 162 3.76 6.19 -14.79
N ASP A 163 2.69 6.78 -15.29
CA ASP A 163 1.30 6.35 -15.08
C ASP A 163 0.85 6.29 -13.61
N MET A 164 1.56 6.98 -12.70
CA MET A 164 1.26 6.89 -11.28
C MET A 164 -0.08 7.45 -10.86
N ILE A 165 -0.68 6.81 -9.85
CA ILE A 165 -1.90 7.31 -9.23
C ILE A 165 -1.58 8.50 -8.33
N VAL A 166 -2.33 9.58 -8.50
CA VAL A 166 -2.25 10.81 -7.69
C VAL A 166 -3.62 11.27 -7.25
N THR A 167 -3.64 12.08 -6.19
CA THR A 167 -4.82 12.81 -5.75
C THR A 167 -4.74 14.25 -6.24
N LEU A 168 -5.84 14.74 -6.82
CA LEU A 168 -6.04 16.15 -7.14
C LEU A 168 -6.98 16.76 -6.12
N LYS A 169 -6.65 17.94 -5.59
CA LYS A 169 -7.53 18.71 -4.69
C LYS A 169 -7.67 20.13 -5.20
N ILE A 170 -8.91 20.61 -5.30
CA ILE A 170 -9.20 21.99 -5.69
C ILE A 170 -8.62 22.99 -4.67
N LEU A 171 -7.97 24.03 -5.19
CA LEU A 171 -7.52 25.20 -4.45
C LEU A 171 -8.59 26.29 -4.55
N ASN A 172 -9.34 26.49 -3.46
CA ASN A 172 -10.41 27.50 -3.42
C ASN A 172 -9.90 28.95 -3.46
N ASP A 173 -8.64 29.17 -3.07
CA ASP A 173 -7.95 30.45 -3.20
C ASP A 173 -6.48 30.20 -3.59
N PRO A 174 -6.06 30.55 -4.82
CA PRO A 174 -4.67 30.41 -5.27
C PRO A 174 -3.67 31.19 -4.40
N ASN A 175 -4.11 32.28 -3.75
CA ASN A 175 -3.26 33.11 -2.90
C ASN A 175 -2.84 32.40 -1.59
N VAL A 176 -3.46 31.27 -1.24
CA VAL A 176 -3.09 30.46 -0.07
C VAL A 176 -1.80 29.68 -0.31
N VAL A 177 -1.38 29.53 -1.56
CA VAL A 177 -0.20 28.74 -1.93
C VAL A 177 1.08 29.50 -1.60
N THR A 178 1.53 29.38 -0.35
CA THR A 178 2.77 29.97 0.15
C THR A 178 3.83 28.91 0.45
N LEU A 179 5.09 29.32 0.65
CA LEU A 179 6.17 28.42 1.06
C LEU A 179 5.89 27.77 2.44
N GLU A 180 5.27 28.52 3.36
CA GLU A 180 4.87 28.00 4.69
C GLU A 180 3.79 26.92 4.55
N PHE A 181 2.76 27.18 3.75
CA PHE A 181 1.73 26.20 3.38
C PHE A 181 2.35 24.94 2.77
N THR A 182 3.36 25.11 1.92
CA THR A 182 4.09 23.98 1.30
C THR A 182 4.83 23.14 2.33
N ASN A 183 5.49 23.75 3.32
CA ASN A 183 6.19 23.00 4.37
C ASN A 183 5.22 22.20 5.24
N GLU A 184 4.05 22.77 5.54
CA GLU A 184 2.99 22.06 6.25
C GLU A 184 2.46 20.86 5.45
N ILE A 185 2.23 21.06 4.15
CA ILE A 185 1.76 20.00 3.25
C ILE A 185 2.82 18.92 3.03
N LYS A 186 4.09 19.30 2.80
CA LYS A 186 5.19 18.35 2.55
C LYS A 186 5.41 17.37 3.72
N ARG A 187 4.94 17.72 4.93
CA ARG A 187 4.95 16.82 6.09
C ARG A 187 4.02 15.62 5.92
N ASP A 188 2.78 15.88 5.51
CA ASP A 188 1.72 14.87 5.48
C ASP A 188 1.48 14.32 4.06
N TYR A 189 2.05 14.98 3.04
CA TYR A 189 1.87 14.67 1.63
C TYR A 189 3.19 14.68 0.85
N GLU A 190 3.24 13.91 -0.22
CA GLU A 190 4.20 14.05 -1.30
C GLU A 190 3.57 14.98 -2.34
N PHE A 191 3.95 16.25 -2.33
CA PHE A 191 3.38 17.29 -3.18
C PHE A 191 4.22 17.44 -4.45
N TYR A 192 3.60 17.20 -5.62
CA TYR A 192 4.30 17.17 -6.91
C TYR A 192 4.19 18.49 -7.66
N GLY A 193 3.06 19.19 -7.52
CA GLY A 193 2.84 20.37 -8.34
C GLY A 193 1.40 20.85 -8.37
N ILE A 194 1.15 21.79 -9.27
CA ILE A 194 -0.16 22.41 -9.47
C ILE A 194 -0.56 22.21 -10.92
N THR A 195 -1.85 21.99 -11.14
CA THR A 195 -2.47 21.97 -12.47
C THR A 195 -3.70 22.89 -12.47
N GLN A 196 -4.26 23.19 -13.63
CA GLN A 196 -5.51 23.92 -13.75
C GLN A 196 -6.47 23.18 -14.68
N ASP A 197 -7.68 22.95 -14.20
CA ASP A 197 -8.75 22.44 -15.04
C ASP A 197 -9.09 23.46 -16.15
N PRO A 198 -8.92 23.12 -17.44
CA PRO A 198 -9.17 24.05 -18.53
C PRO A 198 -10.65 24.44 -18.67
N GLN A 199 -11.59 23.62 -18.16
CA GLN A 199 -13.03 23.87 -18.20
C GLN A 199 -13.49 24.74 -17.03
N THR A 200 -13.15 24.34 -15.80
CA THR A 200 -13.62 25.05 -14.59
C THR A 200 -12.71 26.22 -14.21
N LYS A 201 -11.49 26.29 -14.76
CA LYS A 201 -10.43 27.24 -14.40
C LYS A 201 -9.93 27.13 -12.96
N ASN A 202 -10.34 26.07 -12.26
CA ASN A 202 -9.89 25.80 -10.90
C ASN A 202 -8.45 25.28 -10.93
N TYR A 203 -7.60 25.88 -10.08
CA TYR A 203 -6.31 25.31 -9.77
C TYR A 203 -6.46 24.12 -8.84
N MET A 204 -5.62 23.10 -9.03
CA MET A 204 -5.61 21.89 -8.24
C MET A 204 -4.20 21.52 -7.83
N MET A 205 -4.05 21.15 -6.56
CA MET A 205 -2.84 20.52 -6.07
C MET A 205 -2.77 19.06 -6.51
N VAL A 206 -1.58 18.62 -6.89
CA VAL A 206 -1.29 17.23 -7.27
C VAL A 206 -0.39 16.60 -6.23
N PHE A 207 -0.87 15.57 -5.52
CA PHE A 207 -0.12 14.98 -4.40
C PHE A 207 -0.46 13.51 -4.14
N ASN A 208 0.38 12.87 -3.33
CA ASN A 208 0.10 11.59 -2.68
C ASN A 208 0.12 11.71 -1.16
N ILE A 209 -0.67 10.90 -0.47
CA ILE A 209 -0.72 10.91 1.00
C ILE A 209 0.46 10.10 1.55
N LYS A 210 1.21 10.69 2.49
CA LYS A 210 2.26 9.98 3.21
C LYS A 210 1.67 9.22 4.37
N CYS A 211 2.14 8.00 4.57
CA CYS A 211 1.83 7.27 5.78
C CYS A 211 2.53 7.92 6.97
N LYS A 212 1.77 8.42 7.95
CA LYS A 212 2.32 9.04 9.17
C LYS A 212 3.31 8.14 9.91
N LYS A 213 3.10 6.82 9.88
CA LYS A 213 3.98 5.83 10.53
C LYS A 213 5.29 5.64 9.78
N CYS A 214 5.25 5.59 8.45
CA CYS A 214 6.42 5.27 7.62
C CYS A 214 7.14 6.51 7.06
N ASN A 215 6.50 7.67 7.12
CA ASN A 215 6.90 8.91 6.45
C ASN A 215 7.19 8.72 4.94
N CYS A 216 6.43 7.82 4.30
CA CYS A 216 6.53 7.52 2.87
C CYS A 216 5.19 7.00 2.35
N ILE A 217 5.08 6.83 1.03
CA ILE A 217 3.97 6.12 0.41
C ILE A 217 4.23 4.62 0.60
N CYS A 218 3.31 3.94 1.28
CA CYS A 218 3.40 2.50 1.54
C CYS A 218 2.08 1.78 1.23
N ASN A 219 2.05 0.46 1.39
CA ASN A 219 0.90 -0.37 1.03
C ASN A 219 -0.43 0.10 1.65
N ALA A 220 -0.42 0.56 2.91
CA ALA A 220 -1.60 1.14 3.55
C ALA A 220 -2.17 2.34 2.77
N MET A 221 -1.31 3.19 2.20
CA MET A 221 -1.74 4.34 1.40
C MET A 221 -2.27 3.91 0.03
N HIS A 222 -1.64 2.91 -0.61
CA HIS A 222 -2.13 2.34 -1.87
C HIS A 222 -3.51 1.67 -1.71
N PHE A 223 -3.76 1.01 -0.57
CA PHE A 223 -5.09 0.51 -0.24
C PHE A 223 -6.09 1.66 -0.04
N GLN A 224 -5.72 2.66 0.76
CA GLN A 224 -6.59 3.80 1.06
C GLN A 224 -7.07 4.53 -0.20
N GLN A 225 -6.19 4.70 -1.20
CA GLN A 225 -6.54 5.29 -2.50
C GLN A 225 -7.63 4.53 -3.27
N ASN A 226 -7.86 3.26 -2.94
CA ASN A 226 -8.83 2.39 -3.60
C ASN A 226 -10.10 2.13 -2.76
N PHE A 227 -10.25 2.72 -1.56
CA PHE A 227 -11.43 2.46 -0.70
C PHE A 227 -12.77 2.89 -1.30
N VAL A 228 -12.74 3.83 -2.23
CA VAL A 228 -13.92 4.31 -2.97
C VAL A 228 -14.31 3.39 -4.13
N SER A 229 -13.43 2.46 -4.52
CA SER A 229 -13.66 1.57 -5.67
C SER A 229 -14.49 0.34 -5.34
N TRP A 230 -14.73 0.07 -4.05
CA TRP A 230 -15.52 -1.07 -3.60
C TRP A 230 -16.25 -0.74 -2.30
N THR A 231 -17.38 -1.40 -2.11
CA THR A 231 -18.09 -1.49 -0.83
C THR A 231 -18.79 -2.84 -0.79
N SER A 232 -18.87 -3.41 0.41
CA SER A 232 -19.67 -4.60 0.67
C SER A 232 -21.16 -4.29 0.84
N GLY A 233 -21.52 -3.02 1.01
CA GLY A 233 -22.85 -2.60 1.46
C GLY A 233 -23.08 -2.75 2.98
N SER A 234 -22.03 -3.09 3.74
CA SER A 234 -22.06 -3.17 5.21
C SER A 234 -20.89 -2.39 5.81
N ASP A 235 -21.20 -1.31 6.53
CA ASP A 235 -20.20 -0.46 7.18
C ASP A 235 -19.28 -1.25 8.14
N HIS A 236 -19.80 -2.29 8.79
CA HIS A 236 -19.03 -3.14 9.68
C HIS A 236 -17.98 -3.97 8.93
N ILE A 237 -18.34 -4.50 7.75
CA ILE A 237 -17.44 -5.31 6.91
C ILE A 237 -16.43 -4.40 6.23
N ASP A 238 -16.89 -3.27 5.67
CA ASP A 238 -16.02 -2.29 5.03
C ASP A 238 -14.98 -1.78 6.01
N LYS A 239 -15.40 -1.44 7.24
CA LYS A 239 -14.48 -1.03 8.30
C LYS A 239 -13.48 -2.13 8.65
N LEU A 240 -13.91 -3.37 8.84
CA LEU A 240 -13.00 -4.48 9.15
C LEU A 240 -11.93 -4.64 8.04
N ILE A 241 -12.35 -4.68 6.78
CA ILE A 241 -11.45 -4.85 5.65
C ILE A 241 -10.48 -3.66 5.58
N ARG A 242 -10.97 -2.42 5.64
CA ARG A 242 -10.15 -1.20 5.62
C ARG A 242 -9.17 -1.16 6.79
N ASP A 243 -9.59 -1.54 8.00
CA ASP A 243 -8.71 -1.59 9.17
C ASP A 243 -7.54 -2.57 8.97
N THR A 244 -7.80 -3.76 8.40
CA THR A 244 -6.71 -4.69 8.06
C THR A 244 -5.79 -4.14 6.97
N GLN A 245 -6.34 -3.51 5.93
CA GLN A 245 -5.60 -2.90 4.84
C GLN A 245 -4.71 -1.73 5.30
N LEU A 246 -5.20 -0.88 6.21
CA LEU A 246 -4.45 0.22 6.79
C LEU A 246 -3.34 -0.23 7.75
N SER A 247 -3.39 -1.46 8.24
CA SER A 247 -2.37 -2.02 9.13
C SER A 247 -1.12 -2.54 8.40
N VAL A 248 -1.20 -2.73 7.08
CA VAL A 248 -0.12 -3.31 6.27
C VAL A 248 0.73 -2.22 5.63
N HIS A 249 1.97 -2.09 6.10
CA HIS A 249 2.91 -1.10 5.59
C HIS A 249 4.03 -1.72 4.74
N ASP A 250 4.34 -3.00 4.94
CA ASP A 250 5.45 -3.68 4.29
C ASP A 250 5.10 -4.16 2.88
N ASN A 251 6.11 -4.25 2.01
CA ASN A 251 5.96 -4.59 0.58
C ASN A 251 5.88 -6.09 0.27
N TYR A 252 5.98 -6.96 1.27
CA TYR A 252 6.03 -8.41 1.09
C TYR A 252 4.98 -9.10 1.96
N ASP A 253 4.53 -10.27 1.51
CA ASP A 253 3.60 -11.13 2.26
C ASP A 253 2.30 -10.43 2.69
N VAL A 254 1.81 -9.49 1.87
CA VAL A 254 0.62 -8.66 2.16
C VAL A 254 -0.59 -9.54 2.47
N TYR A 255 -0.78 -10.63 1.71
CA TYR A 255 -1.85 -11.62 1.88
C TYR A 255 -1.95 -12.26 3.27
N LYS A 256 -0.89 -12.19 4.11
CA LYS A 256 -0.92 -12.80 5.44
C LYS A 256 -1.75 -12.01 6.43
N ASN A 257 -1.86 -10.70 6.21
CA ASN A 257 -2.40 -9.75 7.19
C ASN A 257 -3.56 -8.91 6.64
N VAL A 258 -3.82 -8.98 5.32
CA VAL A 258 -4.85 -8.18 4.67
C VAL A 258 -6.10 -8.99 4.37
N LEU A 259 -7.26 -8.35 4.53
CA LEU A 259 -8.51 -8.84 3.97
C LEU A 259 -8.87 -8.08 2.71
N GLU A 260 -9.57 -8.78 1.81
CA GLU A 260 -10.08 -8.23 0.57
C GLU A 260 -11.60 -8.37 0.50
N TRP A 261 -12.27 -7.36 -0.05
CA TRP A 261 -13.63 -7.55 -0.55
C TRP A 261 -13.55 -8.20 -1.94
N ILE A 262 -14.03 -9.44 -2.04
CA ILE A 262 -13.92 -10.23 -3.27
C ILE A 262 -15.31 -10.31 -3.90
N PRO A 263 -15.52 -9.73 -5.11
CA PRO A 263 -16.80 -9.85 -5.79
C PRO A 263 -17.18 -11.32 -6.04
N TYR A 264 -18.43 -11.69 -5.78
CA TYR A 264 -18.87 -13.08 -5.84
C TYR A 264 -18.72 -13.73 -7.23
N ASN A 265 -18.76 -12.93 -8.29
CA ASN A 265 -18.54 -13.39 -9.67
C ASN A 265 -17.07 -13.73 -10.00
N ARG A 266 -16.15 -13.61 -9.02
CA ARG A 266 -14.76 -14.09 -9.14
C ARG A 266 -14.58 -15.53 -8.69
N PHE A 267 -15.68 -16.22 -8.33
CA PHE A 267 -15.68 -17.62 -7.94
C PHE A 267 -16.36 -18.49 -8.99
N ASP A 268 -15.65 -19.51 -9.45
CA ASP A 268 -16.14 -20.53 -10.39
C ASP A 268 -16.29 -21.89 -9.71
N ASN A 269 -17.07 -22.80 -10.31
CA ASN A 269 -17.26 -24.17 -9.85
C ASN A 269 -17.66 -24.29 -8.37
N ILE A 270 -18.60 -23.44 -7.92
CA ILE A 270 -19.06 -23.41 -6.55
C ILE A 270 -19.85 -24.69 -6.24
N ASN A 271 -19.27 -25.55 -5.41
CA ASN A 271 -19.83 -26.84 -5.01
C ASN A 271 -20.15 -26.85 -3.51
N TYR A 272 -21.30 -27.41 -3.15
CA TYR A 272 -21.70 -27.59 -1.76
C TYR A 272 -21.03 -28.84 -1.18
N VAL A 273 -20.37 -28.70 -0.02
CA VAL A 273 -19.54 -29.80 0.54
C VAL A 273 -20.21 -30.52 1.71
N ILE A 274 -20.88 -29.81 2.63
CA ILE A 274 -21.38 -30.37 3.91
C ILE A 274 -22.69 -29.70 4.33
N GLU A 275 -23.57 -30.41 5.07
CA GLU A 275 -24.76 -29.92 5.81
C GLU A 275 -24.58 -28.67 6.72
N ASN A 276 -23.38 -28.07 6.76
CA ASN A 276 -23.00 -26.98 7.65
C ASN A 276 -22.66 -25.65 6.94
N LYS A 277 -23.29 -25.33 5.79
CA LYS A 277 -23.15 -24.02 5.14
C LYS A 277 -21.72 -23.69 4.65
N ILE A 278 -21.02 -24.69 4.13
CA ILE A 278 -19.66 -24.58 3.57
C ILE A 278 -19.67 -24.97 2.09
N PHE A 279 -18.99 -24.19 1.26
CA PHE A 279 -18.83 -24.42 -0.17
C PHE A 279 -17.35 -24.44 -0.54
N GLU A 280 -17.01 -25.17 -1.58
CA GLU A 280 -15.73 -25.09 -2.26
C GLU A 280 -15.91 -24.34 -3.57
N ALA A 281 -14.91 -23.53 -3.94
CA ALA A 281 -14.93 -22.82 -5.22
C ALA A 281 -13.51 -22.53 -5.71
N ASN A 282 -13.39 -22.25 -7.00
CA ASN A 282 -12.16 -21.75 -7.60
C ASN A 282 -12.17 -20.21 -7.59
N TRP A 283 -11.17 -19.59 -6.99
CA TRP A 283 -10.99 -18.14 -7.03
C TRP A 283 -10.05 -17.74 -8.17
N VAL A 284 -10.60 -17.07 -9.19
CA VAL A 284 -9.87 -16.80 -10.44
C VAL A 284 -8.68 -15.85 -10.26
N ASP A 285 -8.81 -14.87 -9.36
CA ASP A 285 -7.79 -13.82 -9.18
C ASP A 285 -6.57 -14.30 -8.41
N GLY A 286 -6.79 -15.18 -7.42
CA GLY A 286 -5.81 -15.46 -6.38
C GLY A 286 -5.57 -14.27 -5.43
N TYR A 287 -4.70 -14.45 -4.45
CA TYR A 287 -4.52 -13.49 -3.36
C TYR A 287 -3.54 -12.35 -3.68
N ILE A 288 -3.73 -11.20 -3.04
CA ILE A 288 -2.87 -10.01 -3.15
C ILE A 288 -1.48 -10.28 -2.55
N ASN A 289 -0.43 -10.23 -3.37
CA ASN A 289 0.93 -10.48 -2.93
C ASN A 289 1.71 -9.20 -2.59
N LYS A 290 1.81 -8.27 -3.55
CA LYS A 290 2.56 -7.01 -3.41
C LYS A 290 2.07 -5.94 -4.38
N TRP A 291 2.34 -4.68 -4.06
CA TRP A 291 2.11 -3.56 -4.97
C TRP A 291 3.18 -3.53 -6.08
N ASN A 292 2.78 -3.30 -7.33
CA ASN A 292 3.70 -3.00 -8.43
C ASN A 292 3.64 -1.51 -8.77
N LYS A 293 4.76 -0.80 -8.60
CA LYS A 293 4.89 0.62 -8.93
C LYS A 293 4.89 0.92 -10.44
N TYR A 294 5.16 -0.06 -11.30
CA TYR A 294 5.15 0.16 -12.74
C TYR A 294 3.74 0.01 -13.32
N ASP A 295 3.02 -1.03 -12.87
CA ASP A 295 1.65 -1.28 -13.35
C ASP A 295 0.57 -0.58 -12.51
N GLN A 296 0.99 0.13 -11.45
CA GLN A 296 0.12 0.80 -10.48
C GLN A 296 -1.03 -0.08 -9.98
N SER A 297 -0.72 -1.35 -9.70
CA SER A 297 -1.70 -2.37 -9.35
C SER A 297 -1.14 -3.44 -8.42
N TRP A 298 -2.05 -4.13 -7.74
CA TRP A 298 -1.72 -5.25 -6.86
C TRP A 298 -1.39 -6.49 -7.69
N LYS A 299 -0.16 -7.00 -7.54
CA LYS A 299 0.22 -8.32 -8.08
C LYS A 299 -0.45 -9.41 -7.26
N ARG A 300 -1.00 -10.40 -7.96
CA ARG A 300 -1.66 -11.55 -7.37
C ARG A 300 -0.90 -12.83 -7.62
N ASN A 301 -1.00 -13.76 -6.68
CA ASN A 301 -0.43 -15.10 -6.78
C ASN A 301 -1.54 -16.16 -6.67
N ASN A 302 -1.26 -17.36 -7.18
CA ASN A 302 -2.16 -18.51 -7.12
C ASN A 302 -3.52 -18.26 -7.78
N GLN A 303 -3.50 -17.77 -9.02
CA GLN A 303 -4.71 -17.67 -9.84
C GLN A 303 -5.39 -19.03 -9.98
N ASN A 304 -6.73 -19.03 -10.01
CA ASN A 304 -7.58 -20.22 -10.03
C ASN A 304 -7.37 -21.18 -8.84
N MET A 305 -7.01 -20.65 -7.67
CA MET A 305 -6.83 -21.50 -6.48
C MET A 305 -8.16 -21.98 -5.91
N LEU A 306 -8.15 -23.19 -5.36
CA LEU A 306 -9.27 -23.74 -4.60
C LEU A 306 -9.38 -23.00 -3.25
N ILE A 307 -10.59 -22.57 -2.91
CA ILE A 307 -10.92 -21.92 -1.65
C ILE A 307 -12.18 -22.52 -1.03
N ILE A 308 -12.36 -22.22 0.25
CA ILE A 308 -13.53 -22.57 1.04
C ILE A 308 -14.33 -21.30 1.30
N LEU A 309 -15.61 -21.31 0.94
CA LEU A 309 -16.58 -20.27 1.30
C LEU A 309 -17.39 -20.74 2.50
N LYS A 310 -17.35 -19.98 3.59
CA LYS A 310 -18.13 -20.28 4.81
C LYS A 310 -19.12 -19.16 5.08
N ILE A 311 -20.41 -19.49 5.18
CA ILE A 311 -21.45 -18.50 5.47
C ILE A 311 -21.23 -17.87 6.85
N LEU A 312 -21.31 -16.54 6.90
CA LEU A 312 -21.35 -15.73 8.11
C LEU A 312 -22.80 -15.60 8.59
N ASN A 313 -23.08 -16.01 9.82
CA ASN A 313 -24.44 -15.98 10.36
C ASN A 313 -24.86 -14.58 10.83
N ASP A 314 -23.92 -13.80 11.38
CA ASP A 314 -24.15 -12.42 11.79
C ASP A 314 -22.96 -11.51 11.40
N PRO A 315 -23.13 -10.62 10.41
CA PRO A 315 -22.10 -9.66 10.01
C PRO A 315 -21.57 -8.77 11.15
N LYS A 316 -22.34 -8.57 12.23
CA LYS A 316 -21.93 -7.75 13.37
C LYS A 316 -20.87 -8.44 14.24
N ASN A 317 -20.86 -9.78 14.28
CA ASN A 317 -19.93 -10.58 15.07
C ASN A 317 -18.71 -11.07 14.26
N ILE A 318 -18.50 -10.50 13.07
CA ILE A 318 -17.46 -10.93 12.13
C ILE A 318 -16.04 -10.94 12.74
N LYS A 319 -15.74 -10.02 13.65
CA LYS A 319 -14.43 -9.96 14.33
C LYS A 319 -14.19 -11.19 15.23
N LEU A 320 -15.24 -11.70 15.87
CA LEU A 320 -15.18 -12.90 16.70
C LEU A 320 -15.02 -14.15 15.81
N GLU A 321 -15.82 -14.25 14.75
CA GLU A 321 -15.70 -15.35 13.78
C GLU A 321 -14.28 -15.38 13.18
N PHE A 322 -13.75 -14.23 12.76
CA PHE A 322 -12.38 -14.08 12.27
C PHE A 322 -11.30 -14.59 13.24
N THR A 323 -11.40 -14.20 14.52
CA THR A 323 -10.39 -14.52 15.53
C THR A 323 -10.31 -16.04 15.75
N ASN A 324 -11.46 -16.71 15.66
CA ASN A 324 -11.61 -18.14 15.91
C ASN A 324 -11.24 -19.02 14.71
N GLU A 325 -11.19 -18.49 13.48
CA GLU A 325 -10.84 -19.30 12.30
C GLU A 325 -9.37 -19.74 12.33
N ILE A 326 -9.11 -21.03 12.15
CA ILE A 326 -7.75 -21.58 12.07
C ILE A 326 -7.19 -21.53 10.64
N ASN A 327 -8.06 -21.48 9.64
CA ASN A 327 -7.71 -21.34 8.24
C ASN A 327 -7.19 -19.92 7.95
N ARG A 328 -6.30 -19.79 6.96
CA ARG A 328 -5.93 -18.48 6.43
C ARG A 328 -7.14 -17.85 5.74
N LEU A 329 -7.51 -16.66 6.18
CA LEU A 329 -8.56 -15.86 5.57
C LEU A 329 -7.95 -14.91 4.54
N TYR A 330 -8.53 -14.84 3.35
CA TYR A 330 -8.15 -13.88 2.32
C TYR A 330 -9.11 -12.70 2.22
N GLY A 331 -10.38 -12.91 2.58
CA GLY A 331 -11.37 -11.88 2.35
C GLY A 331 -12.78 -12.31 2.66
N ILE A 332 -13.71 -11.48 2.20
CA ILE A 332 -15.15 -11.64 2.40
C ILE A 332 -15.82 -11.39 1.05
N THR A 333 -16.90 -12.14 0.79
CA THR A 333 -17.79 -11.96 -0.36
C THR A 333 -19.23 -11.92 0.10
N GLN A 334 -20.16 -11.51 -0.77
CA GLN A 334 -21.60 -11.67 -0.56
C GLN A 334 -22.23 -12.35 -1.77
N ASP A 335 -22.97 -13.42 -1.51
CA ASP A 335 -23.78 -14.04 -2.55
C ASP A 335 -24.88 -13.06 -3.01
N PRO A 336 -24.91 -12.67 -4.30
CA PRO A 336 -25.87 -11.69 -4.80
C PRO A 336 -27.31 -12.20 -4.76
N LYS A 337 -27.55 -13.51 -4.73
CA LYS A 337 -28.88 -14.14 -4.67
C LYS A 337 -29.39 -14.24 -3.23
N THR A 338 -28.62 -14.85 -2.34
CA THR A 338 -29.04 -15.09 -0.95
C THR A 338 -28.79 -13.90 -0.03
N LYS A 339 -27.92 -12.97 -0.44
CA LYS A 339 -27.41 -11.83 0.36
C LYS A 339 -26.58 -12.25 1.58
N TYR A 340 -26.25 -13.53 1.72
CA TYR A 340 -25.37 -14.00 2.76
C TYR A 340 -23.93 -13.58 2.49
N TYR A 341 -23.29 -13.03 3.51
CA TYR A 341 -21.85 -12.82 3.50
C TYR A 341 -21.13 -14.15 3.76
N MET A 342 -19.98 -14.32 3.14
CA MET A 342 -19.17 -15.53 3.27
C MET A 342 -17.70 -15.18 3.46
N LEU A 343 -17.03 -15.89 4.36
CA LEU A 343 -15.58 -15.86 4.52
C LEU A 343 -14.92 -16.64 3.38
N VAL A 344 -13.82 -16.10 2.84
CA VAL A 344 -13.03 -16.72 1.78
C VAL A 344 -11.73 -17.28 2.39
N LEU A 345 -11.72 -18.59 2.63
CA LEU A 345 -10.71 -19.30 3.40
C LEU A 345 -9.84 -20.19 2.51
N ASN A 346 -8.58 -20.36 2.89
CA ASN A 346 -7.67 -21.38 2.34
C ASN A 346 -7.77 -22.70 3.16
N ASP A 347 -7.36 -23.85 2.63
CA ASP A 347 -7.12 -25.09 3.37
C ASP A 347 -5.78 -25.12 4.15
N ILE A 348 -5.05 -23.99 4.19
CA ILE A 348 -3.82 -23.79 4.94
C ILE A 348 -4.08 -23.17 6.31
N CYS A 349 -3.44 -23.72 7.33
CA CYS A 349 -3.54 -23.24 8.71
C CYS A 349 -2.75 -21.95 8.87
N LYS A 350 -3.38 -20.90 9.44
CA LYS A 350 -2.72 -19.61 9.68
C LYS A 350 -1.51 -19.72 10.60
N LYS A 351 -1.56 -20.65 11.57
CA LYS A 351 -0.49 -20.87 12.57
C LYS A 351 0.65 -21.73 12.03
N CYS A 352 0.32 -22.83 11.34
CA CYS A 352 1.31 -23.80 10.89
C CYS A 352 1.86 -23.50 9.49
N ASN A 353 1.17 -22.64 8.72
CA ASN A 353 1.45 -22.36 7.31
C ASN A 353 1.54 -23.62 6.42
N CYS A 354 0.79 -24.66 6.78
CA CYS A 354 0.61 -25.90 6.04
C CYS A 354 -0.82 -26.42 6.24
N ILE A 355 -1.24 -27.39 5.42
CA ILE A 355 -2.41 -28.21 5.72
C ILE A 355 -2.04 -29.08 6.92
N CYS A 356 -2.64 -28.78 8.08
CA CYS A 356 -2.34 -29.49 9.32
C CYS A 356 -3.56 -30.24 9.82
N ASN A 357 -3.33 -31.15 10.76
CA ASN A 357 -4.40 -31.97 11.33
C ASN A 357 -5.56 -31.10 11.83
N ALA A 358 -5.31 -29.90 12.41
CA ALA A 358 -6.37 -29.02 12.91
C ALA A 358 -7.39 -28.62 11.83
N ILE A 359 -6.96 -28.41 10.59
CA ILE A 359 -7.87 -28.10 9.46
C ILE A 359 -8.70 -29.31 9.10
N HIS A 360 -8.07 -30.48 9.04
CA HIS A 360 -8.82 -31.73 8.90
C HIS A 360 -9.80 -31.92 10.06
N PHE A 361 -9.42 -31.50 11.28
CA PHE A 361 -10.30 -31.53 12.45
C PHE A 361 -11.53 -30.65 12.31
N GLN A 362 -11.38 -29.45 11.77
CA GLN A 362 -12.49 -28.55 11.54
C GLN A 362 -13.40 -29.01 10.39
N GLN A 363 -12.83 -29.43 9.27
CA GLN A 363 -13.59 -29.87 8.09
C GLN A 363 -14.42 -31.12 8.37
N ASN A 364 -13.91 -32.02 9.21
CA ASN A 364 -14.55 -33.29 9.51
C ASN A 364 -15.24 -33.33 10.87
N PHE A 365 -15.39 -32.19 11.57
CA PHE A 365 -15.89 -32.16 12.95
C PHE A 365 -17.26 -32.87 13.11
N GLY A 366 -18.17 -32.66 12.16
CA GLY A 366 -19.48 -33.34 12.14
C GLY A 366 -19.42 -34.85 11.85
N SER A 367 -18.30 -35.35 11.33
CA SER A 367 -18.08 -36.77 11.07
C SER A 367 -17.37 -37.50 12.21
N TRP A 368 -16.74 -36.80 13.17
CA TRP A 368 -15.97 -37.42 14.26
C TRP A 368 -16.56 -37.25 15.64
N THR A 369 -17.50 -36.32 15.81
CA THR A 369 -18.50 -36.47 16.87
C THR A 369 -19.47 -37.61 16.57
N LYS A 370 -19.31 -38.33 15.46
CA LYS A 370 -19.80 -39.71 15.36
C LYS A 370 -19.04 -40.51 16.41
N TRP A 371 -19.71 -40.66 17.55
CA TRP A 371 -19.57 -41.70 18.57
C TRP A 371 -18.50 -42.71 18.23
N ILE A 372 -17.49 -42.88 19.08
CA ILE A 372 -16.68 -44.09 19.04
C ILE A 372 -17.69 -45.24 19.19
N PRO A 373 -17.89 -46.08 18.17
CA PRO A 373 -18.92 -47.11 18.27
C PRO A 373 -18.60 -48.02 19.46
N TYR A 374 -19.62 -48.40 20.24
CA TYR A 374 -19.41 -49.17 21.48
C TYR A 374 -18.68 -50.50 21.22
N ASP A 375 -18.89 -51.08 20.04
CA ASP A 375 -18.22 -52.30 19.57
C ASP A 375 -16.70 -52.13 19.31
N ARG A 376 -16.17 -50.91 19.40
CA ARG A 376 -14.72 -50.62 19.37
C ARG A 376 -14.06 -50.75 20.74
N PHE A 377 -14.80 -51.13 21.78
CA PHE A 377 -14.29 -51.36 23.12
C PHE A 377 -14.42 -52.84 23.52
N ASN A 378 -13.29 -53.44 23.91
CA ASN A 378 -13.23 -54.82 24.41
C ASN A 378 -12.98 -54.86 25.91
N ASN A 379 -13.27 -55.99 26.55
CA ASN A 379 -12.96 -56.24 27.97
C ASN A 379 -13.52 -55.17 28.92
N ILE A 380 -14.71 -54.65 28.64
CA ILE A 380 -15.36 -53.62 29.47
C ILE A 380 -15.67 -54.23 30.84
N LYS A 381 -15.11 -53.65 31.90
CA LYS A 381 -15.28 -54.09 33.29
C LYS A 381 -15.53 -52.90 34.18
N HIS A 382 -16.40 -53.06 35.16
CA HIS A 382 -16.64 -52.04 36.18
C HIS A 382 -15.31 -51.67 36.87
N PHE A 383 -15.09 -50.37 37.06
CA PHE A 383 -13.87 -49.84 37.65
C PHE A 383 -14.22 -48.99 38.88
N GLU A 384 -13.47 -49.20 39.97
CA GLU A 384 -13.36 -48.47 41.26
C GLU A 384 -14.43 -47.44 41.69
N LEU A 385 -14.88 -46.52 40.84
CA LEU A 385 -15.87 -45.47 41.13
C LEU A 385 -17.23 -45.73 40.46
N LEU A 386 -18.31 -45.30 41.13
CA LEU A 386 -19.69 -45.43 40.67
C LEU A 386 -19.84 -44.80 39.27
N GLY A 387 -20.24 -45.62 38.28
CA GLY A 387 -20.44 -45.17 36.89
C GLY A 387 -19.19 -45.11 36.02
N THR A 388 -18.06 -45.71 36.44
CA THR A 388 -16.85 -45.82 35.61
C THR A 388 -16.51 -47.27 35.24
N TYR A 389 -15.96 -47.46 34.06
CA TYR A 389 -15.59 -48.76 33.48
C TYR A 389 -14.18 -48.68 32.90
N LYS A 390 -13.40 -49.75 33.01
CA LYS A 390 -12.16 -49.93 32.24
C LYS A 390 -12.48 -50.69 30.96
N ALA A 391 -11.91 -50.27 29.85
CA ALA A 391 -12.07 -50.92 28.56
C ALA A 391 -10.79 -50.87 27.74
N ASN A 392 -10.66 -51.76 26.76
CA ASN A 392 -9.58 -51.73 25.77
C ASN A 392 -10.13 -51.12 24.49
N TRP A 393 -9.67 -49.93 24.12
CA TRP A 393 -10.07 -49.26 22.89
C TRP A 393 -9.25 -49.79 21.70
N ILE A 394 -9.93 -50.41 20.74
CA ILE A 394 -9.29 -51.12 19.61
C ILE A 394 -8.57 -50.15 18.67
N ASP A 395 -9.16 -48.97 18.44
CA ASP A 395 -8.65 -48.04 17.42
C ASP A 395 -7.41 -47.26 17.89
N GLY A 396 -7.34 -46.94 19.19
CA GLY A 396 -6.31 -46.06 19.73
C GLY A 396 -6.44 -44.61 19.27
N ASN A 397 -5.50 -43.78 19.72
CA ASN A 397 -5.49 -42.33 19.48
C ASN A 397 -5.23 -42.01 18.01
N ILE A 398 -5.84 -40.91 17.54
CA ILE A 398 -5.54 -40.36 16.21
C ILE A 398 -4.11 -39.80 16.20
N ASN A 399 -3.32 -40.20 15.21
CA ASN A 399 -1.95 -39.72 15.02
C ASN A 399 -1.90 -38.58 13.99
N TYR A 400 -2.05 -38.92 12.71
CA TYR A 400 -1.98 -37.98 11.60
C TYR A 400 -2.86 -38.44 10.43
N TRP A 401 -3.24 -37.48 9.58
CA TRP A 401 -3.95 -37.79 8.35
C TRP A 401 -2.98 -38.28 7.28
N ASN A 402 -3.16 -39.51 6.79
CA ASN A 402 -2.35 -40.06 5.72
C ASN A 402 -2.93 -39.65 4.36
N TYR A 403 -2.29 -38.67 3.72
CA TYR A 403 -2.69 -38.11 2.44
C TYR A 403 -2.70 -39.13 1.28
N GLY A 404 -1.87 -40.17 1.35
CA GLY A 404 -1.77 -41.17 0.28
C GLY A 404 -2.98 -42.11 0.20
N ILE A 405 -3.65 -42.34 1.33
CA ILE A 405 -4.81 -43.26 1.42
C ILE A 405 -6.09 -42.56 1.89
N GLN A 406 -6.04 -41.23 2.11
CA GLN A 406 -7.16 -40.42 2.61
C GLN A 406 -7.80 -41.02 3.88
N HIS A 407 -6.98 -41.38 4.87
CA HIS A 407 -7.43 -41.98 6.13
C HIS A 407 -6.60 -41.51 7.32
N TRP A 408 -7.18 -41.54 8.53
CA TRP A 408 -6.45 -41.27 9.77
C TRP A 408 -5.61 -42.47 10.18
N GLU A 409 -4.31 -42.26 10.29
CA GLU A 409 -3.44 -43.21 10.99
C GLU A 409 -3.64 -43.05 12.49
N ARG A 410 -3.74 -44.18 13.19
CA ARG A 410 -3.93 -44.23 14.63
C ARG A 410 -2.76 -44.92 15.31
N PHE A 411 -2.38 -44.42 16.48
CA PHE A 411 -1.33 -44.98 17.31
C PHE A 411 -1.91 -45.50 18.63
N ASN A 412 -1.15 -46.31 19.37
CA ASN A 412 -1.60 -46.95 20.61
C ASN A 412 -2.91 -47.76 20.43
N LYS A 413 -2.98 -48.55 19.35
CA LYS A 413 -4.06 -49.53 19.16
C LYS A 413 -4.13 -50.45 20.37
N TYR A 414 -5.36 -50.80 20.79
CA TYR A 414 -5.62 -51.61 21.98
C TYR A 414 -5.19 -50.97 23.31
N MET A 415 -5.26 -49.64 23.42
CA MET A 415 -4.97 -48.95 24.67
C MET A 415 -6.07 -49.13 25.72
N ASN A 416 -5.67 -49.16 27.00
CA ASN A 416 -6.61 -49.17 28.12
C ASN A 416 -7.17 -47.75 28.33
N VAL A 417 -8.49 -47.64 28.39
CA VAL A 417 -9.22 -46.40 28.63
C VAL A 417 -10.18 -46.56 29.81
N ILE A 418 -10.57 -45.44 30.40
CA ILE A 418 -11.65 -45.38 31.38
C ILE A 418 -12.87 -44.75 30.68
N LEU A 419 -13.99 -45.46 30.70
CA LEU A 419 -15.29 -44.97 30.26
C LEU A 419 -16.03 -44.45 31.49
N LYS A 420 -16.60 -43.25 31.41
CA LYS A 420 -17.41 -42.64 32.46
C LYS A 420 -18.81 -42.40 31.93
N ASN A 421 -19.82 -42.86 32.66
CA ASN A 421 -21.22 -42.62 32.30
C ASN A 421 -21.58 -41.15 32.55
N LEU A 422 -22.12 -40.48 31.53
CA LEU A 422 -22.60 -39.11 31.59
C LEU A 422 -24.13 -39.14 31.68
N ASN A 423 -24.66 -38.92 32.89
CA ASN A 423 -26.10 -39.07 33.17
C ASN A 423 -27.00 -38.02 32.47
N ASP A 424 -26.44 -36.96 31.86
CA ASP A 424 -27.23 -35.99 31.09
C ASP A 424 -26.39 -35.32 29.99
N SER A 425 -26.70 -35.61 28.72
CA SER A 425 -25.94 -35.19 27.53
C SER A 425 -25.87 -33.67 27.30
N LYS A 426 -26.56 -32.86 28.12
CA LYS A 426 -26.69 -31.41 27.95
C LYS A 426 -25.51 -30.58 28.49
N ASN A 427 -24.60 -31.17 29.28
CA ASN A 427 -23.53 -30.43 29.96
C ASN A 427 -22.09 -30.91 29.66
N ILE A 428 -21.90 -31.66 28.59
CA ILE A 428 -20.62 -32.27 28.18
C ILE A 428 -19.46 -31.25 28.16
N ALA A 429 -19.72 -30.02 27.70
CA ALA A 429 -18.67 -28.98 27.58
C ALA A 429 -18.14 -28.47 28.95
N THR A 430 -18.98 -28.47 29.99
CA THR A 430 -18.60 -27.93 31.31
C THR A 430 -17.86 -28.97 32.15
N GLU A 431 -18.30 -30.24 32.11
CA GLU A 431 -17.58 -31.35 32.72
C GLU A 431 -16.24 -31.62 32.02
N TYR A 432 -16.19 -31.48 30.69
CA TYR A 432 -14.96 -31.60 29.89
C TYR A 432 -13.86 -30.62 30.32
N LYS A 433 -14.23 -29.36 30.58
CA LYS A 433 -13.27 -28.34 31.00
C LYS A 433 -12.63 -28.65 32.36
N TYR A 434 -13.42 -29.18 33.29
CA TYR A 434 -12.96 -29.53 34.64
C TYR A 434 -12.03 -30.77 34.63
N GLU A 435 -12.31 -31.76 33.78
CA GLU A 435 -11.46 -32.97 33.69
C GLU A 435 -10.17 -32.74 32.91
N ALA A 436 -10.17 -31.89 31.89
CA ALA A 436 -8.95 -31.47 31.19
C ALA A 436 -7.97 -30.72 32.11
N GLU A 437 -8.49 -29.98 33.10
CA GLU A 437 -7.69 -29.33 34.15
C GLU A 437 -7.18 -30.33 35.21
N SER A 438 -7.74 -31.54 35.28
CA SER A 438 -7.41 -32.59 36.26
C SER A 438 -6.32 -33.57 35.79
N GLY A 439 -5.75 -33.37 34.60
CA GLY A 439 -4.63 -34.17 34.08
C GLY A 439 -4.99 -35.49 33.39
N TYR A 440 -6.29 -35.75 33.14
CA TYR A 440 -6.74 -36.89 32.34
C TYR A 440 -6.83 -36.51 30.85
N GLU A 441 -6.34 -37.39 29.96
CA GLU A 441 -6.44 -37.21 28.50
C GLU A 441 -7.79 -37.73 28.00
N PHE A 442 -8.64 -36.83 27.51
CA PHE A 442 -9.95 -37.18 26.96
C PHE A 442 -9.82 -37.79 25.55
N CYS A 443 -10.25 -39.05 25.40
CA CYS A 443 -10.09 -39.79 24.14
C CYS A 443 -11.33 -39.72 23.20
N GLY A 444 -12.53 -39.42 23.72
CA GLY A 444 -13.76 -39.32 22.93
C GLY A 444 -15.04 -39.65 23.70
N ILE A 445 -16.18 -39.70 22.98
CA ILE A 445 -17.52 -40.01 23.52
C ILE A 445 -18.04 -41.30 22.86
N THR A 446 -18.65 -42.19 23.64
CA THR A 446 -19.31 -43.43 23.19
C THR A 446 -20.73 -43.53 23.76
N GLN A 447 -21.67 -44.08 23.00
CA GLN A 447 -23.05 -44.33 23.45
C GLN A 447 -23.18 -45.81 23.79
N GLU A 448 -23.89 -46.16 24.86
CA GLU A 448 -24.33 -47.55 25.02
C GLU A 448 -25.33 -47.91 23.90
N PRO A 449 -25.35 -49.16 23.42
CA PRO A 449 -26.29 -49.63 22.40
C PRO A 449 -27.77 -49.37 22.70
#